data_AF-A0A1V5YDZ2-F1
#
_entry.id   AF-A0A1V5YDZ2-F1
#
_cell.length_a   1.000
_cell.length_b   1.000
_cell.length_c   1.000
_cell.angle_alpha   90.00
_cell.angle_beta   90.00
_cell.angle_gamma   90.00
#
_symmetry.space_group_name_H-M   'P 1'
#
loop_
_entity.id
_entity.type
_entity.pdbx_description
1 polymer ?
#
loop_
_entity_poly.entity_id
_entity_poly.type
_entity_poly.pdbx_seq_one_letter_code
_entity_poly.pdbx_strand_id
1 'polypeptide(L)'
;MSEPNERQYWLWVTRPDYYLEDDGSDRELLDPTHGADTGGWWTCHRDTKKGDLIFLWRTSPKKDIGYLIQAESDAYSIVDDNDQGWDYGCDFDVLFKFENPIHIKDLRGSPSFEEWGPLRGSFQKTTFKISLEYWNKINNLAANKNPGYQEIIELIQKEPLSEGIRLEEELENELVANLDVLKRFGHQLELYIDSTSGQIGRQFICKGNGGRIDLLCYDKTKKRYVVIELKNVRAGQNTFGQISNYMGWVQNRIAGNIPVIGIVISRGYDTRFESALNITDKISQIDVEDLGFVTAPPKRIQKLAEPKEKNTSPLGIKFTNSREAKTWLGKGDEFLKEAKYKEAILCYEEVLKKDPKNKWGWINKGLALAELKRPEDAMLCLKKAIEMYPKSAQVWLSKGIALICLNKFEDSIVALDKAIELKPKFANAWNYKGMALADMERNEEALIAIDRAIELNHKNIFALSNKGYILTQMGKYDEAVRAFDEAIKLDPQDAFSWHTKGDALDEQGKHDDAIQAYDKAMELNPKNAYSWNNKGYTLTKQGKYEKAIQAIDKAIELDANFADPWSNKGDIFSSLGKYDDAISFYDRAIELDPEDARTWNKKGSTLKSLGHLEDAEAAFAKARNLGYEE
;
A
#
# COMPACT_ATOMS: atom_id res chain seq x y z
N MET A 1 27.85 -11.99 17.61
CA MET A 1 26.72 -12.89 17.30
C MET A 1 25.84 -12.95 18.53
N SER A 2 24.71 -12.27 18.48
CA SER A 2 23.63 -12.33 19.48
C SER A 2 22.37 -12.66 18.70
N GLU A 3 21.67 -13.70 19.12
CA GLU A 3 20.43 -14.19 18.50
C GLU A 3 19.36 -13.08 18.43
N PRO A 4 18.48 -13.08 17.41
CA PRO A 4 17.40 -12.11 17.32
C PRO A 4 16.26 -12.48 18.28
N ASN A 5 16.02 -11.60 19.26
CA ASN A 5 14.80 -11.43 20.08
C ASN A 5 14.23 -12.65 20.83
N GLU A 6 14.84 -13.01 21.96
CA GLU A 6 14.19 -13.86 22.98
C GLU A 6 13.18 -13.04 23.81
N ARG A 7 11.91 -13.48 23.87
CA ARG A 7 10.81 -12.82 24.60
C ARG A 7 11.11 -12.79 26.10
N GLN A 8 10.89 -11.64 26.76
CA GLN A 8 11.16 -11.49 28.18
C GLN A 8 9.89 -11.53 29.04
N TYR A 9 10.07 -11.87 30.32
CA TYR A 9 8.99 -11.99 31.30
C TYR A 9 9.21 -11.00 32.44
N TRP A 10 8.18 -10.26 32.84
CA TRP A 10 8.29 -9.20 33.83
C TRP A 10 7.23 -9.31 34.93
N LEU A 11 7.56 -8.78 36.11
CA LEU A 11 6.58 -8.46 37.16
C LEU A 11 6.58 -6.94 37.33
N TRP A 12 5.49 -6.28 36.97
CA TRP A 12 5.33 -4.83 37.14
C TRP A 12 4.57 -4.55 38.43
N VAL A 13 5.13 -3.68 39.27
CA VAL A 13 4.57 -3.31 40.57
C VAL A 13 3.89 -1.96 40.44
N THR A 14 2.58 -1.92 40.69
CA THR A 14 1.78 -0.73 40.41
C THR A 14 1.12 -0.14 41.65
N ARG A 15 1.04 1.20 41.70
CA ARG A 15 0.42 1.96 42.80
C ARG A 15 -1.11 2.01 42.62
N PRO A 16 -1.90 2.23 43.68
CA PRO A 16 -3.36 2.15 43.64
C PRO A 16 -4.01 3.08 42.62
N ASP A 17 -3.44 4.27 42.45
CA ASP A 17 -3.84 5.27 41.47
C ASP A 17 -3.78 4.77 40.02
N TYR A 18 -2.97 3.77 39.69
CA TYR A 18 -2.88 3.24 38.33
C TYR A 18 -3.91 2.15 38.03
N TYR A 19 -4.47 1.50 39.05
CA TYR A 19 -5.40 0.38 38.85
C TYR A 19 -6.77 0.55 39.50
N LEU A 20 -6.99 1.60 40.29
CA LEU A 20 -8.29 1.95 40.85
C LEU A 20 -8.82 3.26 40.28
N GLU A 21 -10.14 3.32 40.14
CA GLU A 21 -10.89 4.58 40.06
C GLU A 21 -11.08 5.19 41.46
N ASP A 22 -11.53 6.44 41.52
CA ASP A 22 -11.80 7.16 42.79
C ASP A 22 -12.82 6.43 43.68
N ASP A 23 -13.69 5.59 43.11
CA ASP A 23 -14.68 4.78 43.84
C ASP A 23 -14.13 3.43 44.35
N GLY A 24 -12.85 3.12 44.08
CA GLY A 24 -12.18 1.88 44.48
C GLY A 24 -12.50 0.66 43.60
N SER A 25 -13.22 0.84 42.49
CA SER A 25 -13.35 -0.16 41.44
C SER A 25 -12.05 -0.25 40.62
N ASP A 26 -11.81 -1.40 39.96
CA ASP A 26 -10.67 -1.50 39.05
C ASP A 26 -10.92 -0.59 37.83
N ARG A 27 -9.90 0.13 37.36
CA ARG A 27 -10.05 1.04 36.20
C ARG A 27 -10.63 0.35 34.98
N GLU A 28 -11.47 1.07 34.23
CA GLU A 28 -12.12 0.56 33.02
C GLU A 28 -11.08 0.12 31.97
N LEU A 29 -9.94 0.81 31.88
CA LEU A 29 -8.83 0.45 30.99
C LEU A 29 -8.14 -0.88 31.33
N LEU A 30 -8.41 -1.45 32.51
CA LEU A 30 -7.90 -2.77 32.92
C LEU A 30 -8.90 -3.89 32.65
N ASP A 31 -10.03 -3.58 32.02
CA ASP A 31 -10.97 -4.59 31.56
C ASP A 31 -10.53 -5.15 30.20
N PRO A 32 -10.17 -6.44 30.10
CA PRO A 32 -9.73 -7.05 28.84
C PRO A 32 -10.78 -7.02 27.72
N THR A 33 -12.04 -6.69 28.03
CA THR A 33 -13.13 -6.59 27.04
C THR A 33 -13.15 -5.26 26.27
N HIS A 34 -12.42 -4.23 26.71
CA HIS A 34 -12.50 -2.88 26.15
C HIS A 34 -11.52 -2.63 24.96
N GLY A 35 -10.66 -3.58 24.61
CA GLY A 35 -9.75 -3.47 23.45
C GLY A 35 -8.54 -2.54 23.66
N ALA A 36 -7.61 -2.50 22.68
CA ALA A 36 -6.30 -1.82 22.77
C ALA A 36 -6.31 -0.30 22.93
N ASP A 37 -7.44 0.33 22.65
CA ASP A 37 -7.49 1.78 22.41
C ASP A 37 -7.42 2.60 23.71
N THR A 38 -7.12 1.96 24.83
CA THR A 38 -6.85 2.63 26.09
C THR A 38 -5.45 3.23 26.01
N GLY A 39 -5.33 4.46 25.51
CA GLY A 39 -4.09 5.23 25.38
C GLY A 39 -3.40 5.59 26.71
N GLY A 40 -3.32 4.64 27.63
CA GLY A 40 -2.62 4.73 28.90
C GLY A 40 -1.24 4.09 28.80
N TRP A 41 -0.23 4.82 29.26
CA TRP A 41 1.11 4.30 29.45
C TRP A 41 1.30 3.88 30.90
N TRP A 42 2.08 2.82 31.13
CA TRP A 42 2.44 2.37 32.48
C TRP A 42 3.92 2.56 32.72
N THR A 43 4.27 2.79 33.98
CA THR A 43 5.67 2.80 34.40
C THR A 43 6.25 1.40 34.22
N CYS A 44 7.34 1.30 33.48
CA CYS A 44 7.93 0.03 33.07
C CYS A 44 9.43 -0.01 33.34
N HIS A 45 10.06 -1.16 33.12
CA HIS A 45 11.52 -1.25 33.12
C HIS A 45 12.07 -0.71 31.82
N ARG A 46 13.20 0.02 31.86
CA ARG A 46 13.84 0.62 30.67
C ARG A 46 14.20 -0.36 29.55
N ASP A 47 14.37 -1.63 29.91
CA ASP A 47 14.75 -2.69 28.99
C ASP A 47 13.54 -3.44 28.43
N THR A 48 12.31 -3.01 28.76
CA THR A 48 11.07 -3.58 28.20
C THR A 48 11.06 -3.41 26.69
N LYS A 49 10.78 -4.50 25.98
CA LYS A 49 10.62 -4.52 24.52
C LYS A 49 9.20 -4.84 24.12
N LYS A 50 8.80 -4.33 22.95
CA LYS A 50 7.52 -4.70 22.34
C LYS A 50 7.39 -6.23 22.27
N GLY A 51 6.28 -6.75 22.77
CA GLY A 51 5.94 -8.18 22.78
C GLY A 51 6.31 -8.94 24.05
N ASP A 52 6.98 -8.30 25.02
CA ASP A 52 7.26 -8.87 26.34
C ASP A 52 5.97 -9.15 27.13
N LEU A 53 6.00 -10.16 28.01
CA LEU A 53 4.85 -10.56 28.84
C LEU A 53 5.03 -10.16 30.29
N ILE A 54 3.96 -9.67 30.91
CA ILE A 54 4.03 -9.02 32.21
C ILE A 54 2.89 -9.46 33.12
N PHE A 55 3.23 -9.88 34.33
CA PHE A 55 2.27 -9.97 35.43
C PHE A 55 2.15 -8.61 36.13
N LEU A 56 0.92 -8.14 36.35
CA LEU A 56 0.65 -6.92 37.12
C LEU A 56 0.41 -7.24 38.59
N TRP A 57 1.34 -6.79 39.43
CA TRP A 57 1.19 -6.82 40.88
C TRP A 57 0.50 -5.55 41.38
N ARG A 58 -0.74 -5.71 41.86
CA ARG A 58 -1.49 -4.64 42.51
C ARG A 58 -1.04 -4.50 43.96
N THR A 59 -0.61 -3.29 44.33
CA THR A 59 -0.26 -2.99 45.72
C THR A 59 -1.51 -2.85 46.61
N SER A 60 -1.39 -2.21 47.77
CA SER A 60 -2.50 -2.12 48.74
C SER A 60 -3.63 -1.24 48.19
N PRO A 61 -4.91 -1.68 48.14
CA PRO A 61 -5.48 -2.70 49.04
C PRO A 61 -5.54 -4.13 48.50
N LYS A 62 -5.28 -4.39 47.21
CA LYS A 62 -5.53 -5.71 46.59
C LYS A 62 -4.45 -6.76 46.92
N LYS A 63 -3.17 -6.36 46.89
CA LYS A 63 -2.00 -7.21 47.25
C LYS A 63 -1.99 -8.57 46.53
N ASP A 64 -2.13 -8.54 45.22
CA ASP A 64 -2.26 -9.71 44.37
C ASP A 64 -1.72 -9.49 42.95
N ILE A 65 -1.51 -10.59 42.23
CA ILE A 65 -1.40 -10.59 40.77
C ILE A 65 -2.82 -10.64 40.22
N GLY A 66 -3.27 -9.50 39.68
CA GLY A 66 -4.63 -9.32 39.17
C GLY A 66 -4.75 -9.50 37.67
N TYR A 67 -3.64 -9.33 36.93
CA TYR A 67 -3.66 -9.32 35.46
C TYR A 67 -2.41 -9.90 34.82
N LEU A 68 -2.59 -10.38 33.59
CA LEU A 68 -1.55 -10.64 32.61
C LEU A 68 -1.66 -9.63 31.47
N ILE A 69 -0.56 -8.95 31.10
CA ILE A 69 -0.51 -7.93 30.04
C ILE A 69 0.67 -8.19 29.08
N GLN A 70 0.65 -7.53 27.91
CA GLN A 70 1.72 -7.52 26.90
C GLN A 70 2.16 -6.09 26.57
N ALA A 71 3.47 -5.87 26.36
CA ALA A 71 4.01 -4.58 25.93
C ALA A 71 3.77 -4.31 24.44
N GLU A 72 3.22 -3.15 24.08
CA GLU A 72 2.92 -2.74 22.71
C GLU A 72 3.94 -1.78 22.08
N SER A 73 4.82 -1.22 22.90
CA SER A 73 5.94 -0.39 22.48
C SER A 73 7.23 -0.77 23.23
N ASP A 74 8.36 -0.30 22.72
CA ASP A 74 9.61 -0.30 23.48
C ASP A 74 9.53 0.77 24.58
N ALA A 75 10.19 0.53 25.71
CA ALA A 75 10.25 1.51 26.79
C ALA A 75 10.77 2.87 26.28
N TYR A 76 10.06 3.94 26.57
CA TYR A 76 10.42 5.32 26.24
C TYR A 76 10.59 6.15 27.51
N SER A 77 11.51 7.12 27.49
CA SER A 77 11.76 7.94 28.68
C SER A 77 10.61 8.92 28.92
N ILE A 78 10.16 9.00 30.17
CA ILE A 78 9.18 9.98 30.64
C ILE A 78 9.92 10.88 31.64
N VAL A 79 10.25 12.10 31.21
CA VAL A 79 10.90 13.09 32.07
C VAL A 79 9.81 13.87 32.79
N ASP A 80 9.72 13.72 34.11
CA ASP A 80 8.88 14.56 34.96
C ASP A 80 9.73 15.11 36.13
N ASP A 81 9.59 16.39 36.43
CA ASP A 81 10.51 17.18 37.27
C ASP A 81 10.40 16.85 38.79
N ASN A 82 9.59 15.87 39.20
CA ASN A 82 9.16 15.78 40.60
C ASN A 82 8.89 14.38 41.20
N ASP A 83 9.44 13.27 40.69
CA ASP A 83 9.33 12.02 41.47
C ASP A 83 10.51 11.04 41.29
N GLN A 84 11.04 10.57 42.42
CA GLN A 84 12.18 9.66 42.48
C GLN A 84 11.77 8.24 42.05
N GLY A 85 12.05 7.87 40.79
CA GLY A 85 12.42 6.48 40.46
C GLY A 85 11.73 5.75 39.30
N TRP A 86 11.03 6.42 38.37
CA TRP A 86 10.41 5.72 37.23
C TRP A 86 10.60 6.50 35.93
N ASP A 87 11.78 6.39 35.34
CA ASP A 87 12.18 7.21 34.19
C ASP A 87 11.58 6.76 32.84
N TYR A 88 10.74 5.71 32.83
CA TYR A 88 10.30 5.03 31.60
C TYR A 88 8.83 4.61 31.59
N GLY A 89 8.18 4.82 30.44
CA GLY A 89 6.83 4.37 30.12
C GLY A 89 6.80 3.39 28.96
N CYS A 90 5.70 2.63 28.89
CA CYS A 90 5.41 1.68 27.82
C CYS A 90 3.90 1.57 27.62
N ASP A 91 3.47 1.43 26.36
CA ASP A 91 2.08 1.14 26.02
C ASP A 91 1.83 -0.37 26.18
N PHE A 92 0.61 -0.78 26.50
CA PHE A 92 0.32 -2.18 26.85
C PHE A 92 -1.09 -2.64 26.46
N ASP A 93 -1.25 -3.96 26.35
CA ASP A 93 -2.52 -4.66 26.12
C ASP A 93 -2.83 -5.62 27.29
N VAL A 94 -4.07 -5.61 27.81
CA VAL A 94 -4.51 -6.54 28.87
C VAL A 94 -4.95 -7.87 28.28
N LEU A 95 -4.21 -8.95 28.56
CA LEU A 95 -4.48 -10.28 28.03
C LEU A 95 -5.46 -11.09 28.89
N PHE A 96 -5.40 -10.93 30.21
CA PHE A 96 -6.29 -11.65 31.12
C PHE A 96 -6.46 -10.94 32.46
N LYS A 97 -7.71 -10.92 32.96
CA LYS A 97 -8.05 -10.53 34.33
C LYS A 97 -8.31 -11.79 35.15
N PHE A 98 -7.57 -11.98 36.24
CA PHE A 98 -7.77 -13.14 37.12
C PHE A 98 -9.05 -12.96 37.95
N GLU A 99 -10.03 -13.84 37.76
CA GLU A 99 -11.22 -13.92 38.61
C GLU A 99 -10.87 -14.33 40.04
N ASN A 100 -9.88 -15.22 40.17
CA ASN A 100 -9.23 -15.59 41.42
C ASN A 100 -7.77 -15.13 41.41
N PRO A 101 -7.49 -13.86 41.76
CA PRO A 101 -6.14 -13.31 41.80
C PRO A 101 -5.18 -14.12 42.67
N ILE A 102 -3.90 -14.07 42.31
CA ILE A 102 -2.86 -14.73 43.08
C ILE A 102 -2.41 -13.77 44.18
N HIS A 103 -2.93 -13.96 45.38
CA HIS A 103 -2.56 -13.15 46.53
C HIS A 103 -1.17 -13.52 47.04
N ILE A 104 -0.57 -12.59 47.77
CA ILE A 104 0.74 -12.82 48.41
C ILE A 104 0.80 -14.10 49.26
N LYS A 105 -0.33 -14.48 49.89
CA LYS A 105 -0.45 -15.69 50.70
C LYS A 105 -0.36 -16.98 49.88
N ASP A 106 -0.79 -16.95 48.63
CA ASP A 106 -0.76 -18.11 47.72
C ASP A 106 0.67 -18.37 47.26
N LEU A 107 1.41 -17.30 47.00
CA LEU A 107 2.83 -17.36 46.67
C LEU A 107 3.67 -17.80 47.88
N ARG A 108 3.43 -17.21 49.06
CA ARG A 108 4.15 -17.58 50.30
C ARG A 108 3.78 -18.96 50.86
N GLY A 109 2.58 -19.45 50.56
CA GLY A 109 2.11 -20.77 50.98
C GLY A 109 2.58 -21.92 50.09
N SER A 110 3.32 -21.63 49.02
CA SER A 110 3.82 -22.62 48.08
C SER A 110 5.35 -22.77 48.22
N PRO A 111 5.86 -23.98 48.52
CA PRO A 111 7.30 -24.25 48.63
C PRO A 111 8.09 -23.84 47.38
N SER A 112 7.43 -23.86 46.22
CA SER A 112 8.01 -23.50 44.91
C SER A 112 8.55 -22.07 44.81
N PHE A 113 8.13 -21.19 45.72
CA PHE A 113 8.46 -19.76 45.71
C PHE A 113 9.30 -19.29 46.92
N GLU A 114 9.70 -20.20 47.82
CA GLU A 114 10.48 -19.84 49.02
C GLU A 114 11.78 -19.09 48.68
N GLU A 115 12.39 -19.43 47.53
CA GLU A 115 13.64 -18.83 47.03
C GLU A 115 13.42 -17.65 46.07
N TRP A 116 12.17 -17.30 45.74
CA TRP A 116 11.91 -16.21 44.80
C TRP A 116 12.23 -14.87 45.47
N GLY A 117 13.38 -14.28 45.09
CA GLY A 117 13.90 -13.02 45.65
C GLY A 117 12.86 -11.90 45.84
N PRO A 118 11.94 -11.65 44.90
CA PRO A 118 10.88 -10.65 45.03
C PRO A 118 9.93 -10.83 46.22
N LEU A 119 9.69 -12.07 46.68
CA LEU A 119 8.83 -12.34 47.84
C LEU A 119 9.52 -12.08 49.18
N ARG A 120 10.86 -12.00 49.19
CA ARG A 120 11.68 -11.78 50.39
C ARG A 120 11.86 -10.28 50.70
N GLY A 121 11.60 -9.38 49.75
CA GLY A 121 11.60 -7.93 49.95
C GLY A 121 10.21 -7.36 50.27
N SER A 122 10.14 -6.06 50.60
CA SER A 122 8.90 -5.33 50.40
C SER A 122 8.64 -5.28 48.90
N PHE A 123 7.47 -5.75 48.45
CA PHE A 123 6.94 -5.62 47.08
C PHE A 123 6.71 -4.14 46.67
N GLN A 124 7.66 -3.28 47.02
CA GLN A 124 7.58 -1.84 46.95
C GLN A 124 8.64 -1.39 45.97
N LYS A 125 8.14 -0.85 44.86
CA LYS A 125 8.78 0.16 44.03
C LYS A 125 9.80 -0.27 42.96
N THR A 126 9.91 -1.53 42.56
CA THR A 126 10.74 -1.86 41.39
C THR A 126 10.09 -2.93 40.54
N THR A 127 9.89 -2.62 39.27
CA THR A 127 9.60 -3.58 38.20
C THR A 127 10.85 -4.39 37.91
N PHE A 128 10.74 -5.71 37.75
CA PHE A 128 11.90 -6.57 37.49
C PHE A 128 11.59 -7.76 36.58
N LYS A 129 12.64 -8.29 35.95
CA LYS A 129 12.60 -9.44 35.04
C LYS A 129 12.47 -10.75 35.82
N ILE A 130 11.56 -11.63 35.39
CA ILE A 130 11.32 -12.95 35.97
C ILE A 130 12.05 -14.01 35.13
N SER A 131 12.66 -15.01 35.76
CA SER A 131 13.21 -16.17 35.04
C SER A 131 12.08 -17.06 34.49
N LEU A 132 12.37 -17.83 33.45
CA LEU A 132 11.42 -18.78 32.85
C LEU A 132 10.91 -19.81 33.88
N GLU A 133 11.75 -20.23 34.83
CA GLU A 133 11.36 -21.13 35.92
C GLU A 133 10.24 -20.54 36.77
N TYR A 134 10.40 -19.31 37.26
CA TYR A 134 9.40 -18.66 38.10
C TYR A 134 8.18 -18.23 37.29
N TRP A 135 8.35 -17.84 36.03
CA TRP A 135 7.25 -17.63 35.10
C TRP A 135 6.34 -18.87 35.04
N ASN A 136 6.90 -20.06 34.80
CA ASN A 136 6.15 -21.31 34.73
C ASN A 136 5.48 -21.67 36.07
N LYS A 137 6.16 -21.44 37.21
CA LYS A 137 5.57 -21.64 38.54
C LYS A 137 4.36 -20.75 38.78
N ILE A 138 4.43 -19.47 38.41
CA ILE A 138 3.30 -18.52 38.55
C ILE A 138 2.16 -18.94 37.64
N ASN A 139 2.45 -19.30 36.38
CA ASN A 139 1.45 -19.75 35.43
C ASN A 139 0.68 -20.99 35.92
N ASN A 140 1.39 -22.00 36.44
CA ASN A 140 0.76 -23.19 36.99
C ASN A 140 -0.15 -22.86 38.18
N LEU A 141 0.30 -21.98 39.09
CA LEU A 141 -0.51 -21.54 40.22
C LEU A 141 -1.74 -20.75 39.75
N ALA A 142 -1.56 -19.87 38.77
CA ALA A 142 -2.61 -19.07 38.16
C ALA A 142 -3.67 -19.94 37.50
N ALA A 143 -3.25 -20.95 36.72
CA ALA A 143 -4.09 -21.90 36.02
C ALA A 143 -4.91 -22.78 36.96
N ASN A 144 -4.29 -23.26 38.04
CA ASN A 144 -5.00 -24.03 39.05
C ASN A 144 -6.12 -23.21 39.72
N LYS A 145 -5.91 -21.90 39.91
CA LYS A 145 -6.90 -20.99 40.50
C LYS A 145 -7.93 -20.47 39.49
N ASN A 146 -7.56 -20.44 38.23
CA ASN A 146 -8.35 -19.88 37.15
C ASN A 146 -8.33 -20.91 36.01
N PRO A 147 -9.22 -21.91 35.99
CA PRO A 147 -9.19 -22.96 34.97
C PRO A 147 -9.22 -22.42 33.54
N GLY A 148 -9.94 -21.30 33.33
CA GLY A 148 -9.96 -20.59 32.05
C GLY A 148 -8.59 -20.05 31.63
N TYR A 149 -7.66 -19.81 32.57
CA TYR A 149 -6.31 -19.30 32.35
C TYR A 149 -5.37 -20.30 31.67
N GLN A 150 -5.53 -21.61 31.92
CA GLN A 150 -4.63 -22.62 31.37
C GLN A 150 -4.63 -22.60 29.83
N GLU A 151 -5.82 -22.53 29.23
CA GLU A 151 -5.99 -22.44 27.77
C GLU A 151 -5.33 -21.17 27.22
N ILE A 152 -5.38 -20.09 28.00
CA ILE A 152 -4.79 -18.78 27.67
C ILE A 152 -3.28 -18.84 27.73
N ILE A 153 -2.70 -19.49 28.73
CA ILE A 153 -1.24 -19.50 28.79
C ILE A 153 -0.67 -20.49 27.77
N GLU A 154 -1.33 -21.62 27.55
CA GLU A 154 -0.91 -22.62 26.56
C GLU A 154 -0.84 -22.03 25.16
N LEU A 155 -1.85 -21.30 24.69
CA LEU A 155 -1.70 -20.72 23.36
C LEU A 155 -0.71 -19.52 23.32
N ILE A 156 -0.45 -18.79 24.43
CA ILE A 156 0.54 -17.68 24.46
C ILE A 156 1.96 -18.25 24.39
N GLN A 157 2.15 -19.41 25.03
CA GLN A 157 3.42 -20.11 25.15
C GLN A 157 3.67 -21.12 24.03
N LYS A 158 2.65 -21.49 23.23
CA LYS A 158 2.86 -22.23 21.99
C LYS A 158 3.94 -21.51 21.19
N GLU A 159 5.01 -22.23 20.83
CA GLU A 159 6.00 -21.71 19.91
C GLU A 159 5.27 -21.20 18.67
N PRO A 160 5.60 -20.00 18.17
CA PRO A 160 5.25 -19.64 16.81
C PRO A 160 5.54 -20.84 15.91
N LEU A 161 4.60 -21.22 15.03
CA LEU A 161 4.86 -22.20 13.98
C LEU A 161 5.85 -21.63 12.95
N SER A 162 7.03 -21.21 13.40
CA SER A 162 8.14 -20.83 12.56
C SER A 162 8.89 -22.10 12.20
N GLU A 163 8.41 -22.80 11.15
CA GLU A 163 9.27 -23.37 10.11
C GLU A 163 8.53 -24.22 9.05
N GLY A 164 7.27 -24.60 9.24
CA GLY A 164 6.54 -25.48 8.31
C GLY A 164 5.36 -24.83 7.59
N ILE A 165 5.33 -24.89 6.26
CA ILE A 165 4.15 -24.56 5.45
C ILE A 165 3.07 -25.63 5.68
N ARG A 166 1.92 -25.26 6.29
CA ARG A 166 0.74 -26.15 6.37
C ARG A 166 -0.24 -25.90 5.22
N LEU A 167 -1.04 -26.91 4.89
CA LEU A 167 -2.16 -26.79 3.96
C LEU A 167 -3.35 -26.10 4.65
N GLU A 168 -4.20 -25.44 3.86
CA GLU A 168 -5.38 -24.70 4.32
C GLU A 168 -6.31 -25.56 5.20
N GLU A 169 -6.65 -26.75 4.72
CA GLU A 169 -7.48 -27.75 5.42
C GLU A 169 -6.95 -28.13 6.81
N GLU A 170 -5.63 -28.11 6.97
CA GLU A 170 -4.94 -28.48 8.20
C GLU A 170 -5.13 -27.39 9.28
N LEU A 171 -5.06 -26.12 8.91
CA LEU A 171 -5.40 -24.97 9.77
C LEU A 171 -6.88 -24.98 10.14
N GLU A 172 -7.77 -25.24 9.17
CA GLU A 172 -9.21 -25.36 9.40
C GLU A 172 -9.53 -26.40 10.47
N ASN A 173 -8.92 -27.59 10.39
CA ASN A 173 -9.13 -28.67 11.35
C ASN A 173 -8.69 -28.29 12.77
N GLU A 174 -7.57 -27.58 12.93
CA GLU A 174 -7.09 -27.15 14.24
C GLU A 174 -7.97 -26.05 14.85
N LEU A 175 -8.52 -25.16 14.02
CA LEU A 175 -9.45 -24.12 14.45
C LEU A 175 -10.80 -24.70 14.91
N VAL A 176 -11.33 -25.68 14.17
CA VAL A 176 -12.55 -26.41 14.57
C VAL A 176 -12.35 -27.13 15.90
N ALA A 177 -11.18 -27.72 16.13
CA ALA A 177 -10.87 -28.41 17.37
C ALA A 177 -10.79 -27.49 18.60
N ASN A 178 -10.56 -26.17 18.41
CA ASN A 178 -10.39 -25.19 19.49
C ASN A 178 -11.58 -24.21 19.65
N LEU A 179 -12.72 -24.49 19.02
CA LEU A 179 -13.87 -23.58 18.99
C LEU A 179 -14.43 -23.26 20.39
N ASP A 180 -14.40 -24.21 21.32
CA ASP A 180 -14.94 -24.00 22.67
C ASP A 180 -14.06 -23.10 23.53
N VAL A 181 -12.76 -23.03 23.24
CA VAL A 181 -11.83 -22.08 23.88
C VAL A 181 -12.20 -20.66 23.47
N LEU A 182 -12.41 -20.42 22.17
CA LEU A 182 -12.85 -19.12 21.65
C LEU A 182 -14.17 -18.67 22.31
N LYS A 183 -15.13 -19.58 22.53
CA LYS A 183 -16.38 -19.24 23.23
C LYS A 183 -16.17 -18.73 24.66
N ARG A 184 -15.17 -19.25 25.38
CA ARG A 184 -14.89 -18.85 26.77
C ARG A 184 -14.28 -17.44 26.88
N PHE A 185 -13.58 -16.99 25.85
CA PHE A 185 -13.07 -15.62 25.74
C PHE A 185 -14.09 -14.61 25.18
N GLY A 186 -15.37 -14.97 25.15
CA GLY A 186 -16.44 -14.10 24.69
C GLY A 186 -16.65 -14.09 23.17
N HIS A 187 -15.96 -14.95 22.40
CA HIS A 187 -16.16 -15.06 20.96
C HIS A 187 -17.32 -16.02 20.66
N GLN A 188 -18.48 -15.49 20.27
CA GLN A 188 -19.66 -16.31 19.97
C GLN A 188 -19.65 -16.84 18.53
N LEU A 189 -18.82 -17.86 18.26
CA LEU A 189 -18.66 -18.49 16.93
C LEU A 189 -19.31 -19.88 16.87
N GLU A 190 -19.98 -20.20 15.76
CA GLU A 190 -20.61 -21.50 15.45
C GLU A 190 -20.23 -21.97 14.04
N LEU A 191 -20.29 -23.28 13.74
CA LEU A 191 -20.06 -23.77 12.38
C LEU A 191 -21.22 -23.44 11.45
N TYR A 192 -20.92 -23.08 10.20
CA TYR A 192 -21.93 -22.81 9.19
C TYR A 192 -22.62 -24.10 8.76
N ILE A 193 -23.95 -24.10 8.77
CA ILE A 193 -24.77 -25.18 8.24
C ILE A 193 -25.51 -24.63 7.02
N ASP A 194 -25.30 -25.26 5.87
CA ASP A 194 -25.98 -24.87 4.64
C ASP A 194 -27.48 -25.18 4.76
N SER A 195 -28.31 -24.15 4.65
CA SER A 195 -29.75 -24.25 4.86
C SER A 195 -30.49 -25.00 3.74
N THR A 196 -29.84 -25.21 2.59
CA THR A 196 -30.43 -25.83 1.39
C THR A 196 -30.06 -27.30 1.28
N SER A 197 -28.84 -27.64 1.67
CA SER A 197 -28.26 -28.99 1.58
C SER A 197 -28.12 -29.69 2.93
N GLY A 198 -28.23 -28.96 4.05
CA GLY A 198 -28.05 -29.48 5.41
C GLY A 198 -26.62 -29.88 5.75
N GLN A 199 -25.65 -29.67 4.84
CA GLN A 199 -24.25 -29.99 5.07
C GLN A 199 -23.59 -28.94 5.97
N ILE A 200 -22.75 -29.42 6.87
CA ILE A 200 -21.90 -28.55 7.71
C ILE A 200 -20.76 -28.05 6.82
N GLY A 201 -20.74 -26.75 6.55
CA GLY A 201 -19.66 -26.08 5.85
C GLY A 201 -18.48 -25.81 6.77
N ARG A 202 -17.30 -25.58 6.19
CA ARG A 202 -16.04 -25.28 6.93
C ARG A 202 -15.93 -23.82 7.41
N GLN A 203 -16.96 -23.01 7.16
CA GLN A 203 -17.03 -21.59 7.52
C GLN A 203 -17.56 -21.42 8.94
N PHE A 204 -17.10 -20.41 9.68
CA PHE A 204 -17.67 -20.06 10.99
C PHE A 204 -18.68 -18.92 10.88
N ILE A 205 -19.72 -18.91 11.71
CA ILE A 205 -20.73 -17.84 11.82
C ILE A 205 -20.58 -17.15 13.18
N CYS A 206 -20.60 -15.81 13.18
CA CYS A 206 -20.79 -15.02 14.41
C CYS A 206 -22.28 -15.04 14.83
N LYS A 207 -22.55 -15.45 16.06
CA LYS A 207 -23.91 -15.59 16.59
C LYS A 207 -24.61 -14.23 16.67
N GLY A 208 -25.87 -14.17 16.22
CA GLY A 208 -26.75 -13.01 16.38
C GLY A 208 -26.92 -12.09 15.17
N ASN A 209 -26.07 -12.16 14.14
CA ASN A 209 -26.21 -11.30 12.94
C ASN A 209 -25.79 -11.93 11.60
N GLY A 210 -25.40 -13.21 11.59
CA GLY A 210 -25.27 -14.01 10.36
C GLY A 210 -24.04 -13.75 9.49
N GLY A 211 -22.97 -13.14 10.02
CA GLY A 211 -21.70 -12.97 9.31
C GLY A 211 -20.89 -14.26 9.26
N ARG A 212 -20.32 -14.61 8.10
CA ARG A 212 -19.49 -15.80 7.91
C ARG A 212 -18.00 -15.44 7.86
N ILE A 213 -17.16 -16.28 8.45
CA ILE A 213 -15.70 -16.18 8.50
C ILE A 213 -15.12 -17.43 7.85
N ASP A 214 -14.26 -17.25 6.85
CA ASP A 214 -13.76 -18.30 5.94
C ASP A 214 -12.25 -18.57 6.04
N LEU A 215 -11.60 -18.11 7.11
CA LEU A 215 -10.27 -18.54 7.57
C LEU A 215 -9.03 -18.04 6.79
N LEU A 216 -7.87 -18.51 7.30
CA LEU A 216 -6.60 -17.82 7.43
C LEU A 216 -5.60 -18.17 6.33
N CYS A 217 -5.12 -17.20 5.55
CA CYS A 217 -4.15 -17.49 4.48
C CYS A 217 -2.69 -17.23 4.85
N TYR A 218 -1.77 -18.13 4.47
CA TYR A 218 -0.33 -18.07 4.74
C TYR A 218 0.46 -17.77 3.44
N ASP A 219 1.24 -16.70 3.44
CA ASP A 219 2.11 -16.30 2.34
C ASP A 219 3.41 -17.10 2.40
N LYS A 220 3.50 -18.10 1.52
CA LYS A 220 4.63 -19.04 1.44
C LYS A 220 5.93 -18.37 1.00
N THR A 221 5.86 -17.25 0.28
CA THR A 221 7.02 -16.53 -0.28
C THR A 221 7.67 -15.66 0.77
N LYS A 222 6.85 -15.01 1.61
CA LYS A 222 7.32 -14.17 2.73
C LYS A 222 7.36 -14.89 4.09
N LYS A 223 6.99 -16.17 4.13
CA LYS A 223 6.90 -17.02 5.34
C LYS A 223 6.11 -16.36 6.49
N ARG A 224 4.89 -15.89 6.24
CA ARG A 224 4.05 -15.19 7.23
C ARG A 224 2.56 -15.54 7.10
N TYR A 225 1.81 -15.45 8.19
CA TYR A 225 0.35 -15.58 8.20
C TYR A 225 -0.30 -14.24 7.89
N VAL A 226 -1.25 -14.21 6.97
CA VAL A 226 -1.55 -12.98 6.23
C VAL A 226 -3.00 -12.52 6.38
N VAL A 227 -4.04 -13.37 6.37
CA VAL A 227 -5.42 -12.82 6.25
C VAL A 227 -6.54 -13.68 6.77
N ILE A 228 -7.57 -13.09 7.40
CA ILE A 228 -8.88 -13.72 7.66
C ILE A 228 -9.90 -13.24 6.60
N GLU A 229 -10.53 -14.15 5.85
CA GLU A 229 -11.61 -13.80 4.90
C GLU A 229 -13.00 -13.74 5.58
N LEU A 230 -13.73 -12.64 5.39
CA LEU A 230 -15.12 -12.46 5.83
C LEU A 230 -16.07 -12.50 4.62
N LYS A 231 -17.16 -13.27 4.73
CA LYS A 231 -18.20 -13.36 3.70
C LYS A 231 -19.57 -12.98 4.26
N ASN A 232 -20.26 -12.07 3.56
CA ASN A 232 -21.66 -11.69 3.83
C ASN A 232 -21.95 -11.27 5.28
N VAL A 233 -21.30 -10.23 5.77
CA VAL A 233 -21.50 -9.75 7.16
C VAL A 233 -22.48 -8.57 7.21
N ARG A 234 -23.60 -8.73 7.93
CA ARG A 234 -24.41 -7.61 8.44
C ARG A 234 -23.96 -7.30 9.88
N ALA A 235 -22.89 -6.55 10.08
CA ALA A 235 -22.35 -6.37 11.43
C ALA A 235 -23.07 -5.26 12.21
N GLY A 236 -23.45 -5.56 13.45
CA GLY A 236 -23.57 -4.57 14.52
C GLY A 236 -22.24 -4.48 15.30
N GLN A 237 -22.12 -3.50 16.21
CA GLN A 237 -20.90 -3.32 17.04
C GLN A 237 -20.42 -4.62 17.72
N ASN A 238 -21.33 -5.45 18.22
CA ASN A 238 -20.95 -6.72 18.87
C ASN A 238 -20.27 -7.72 17.92
N THR A 239 -20.62 -7.71 16.63
CA THR A 239 -19.99 -8.57 15.62
C THR A 239 -18.55 -8.11 15.33
N PHE A 240 -18.28 -6.82 15.45
CA PHE A 240 -16.94 -6.25 15.28
C PHE A 240 -15.98 -6.55 16.42
N GLY A 241 -16.44 -6.38 17.66
CA GLY A 241 -15.65 -6.77 18.83
C GLY A 241 -15.24 -8.24 18.73
N GLN A 242 -16.15 -9.11 18.31
CA GLN A 242 -15.86 -10.53 18.11
C GLN A 242 -14.81 -10.80 17.02
N ILE A 243 -14.85 -10.07 15.90
CA ILE A 243 -13.89 -10.18 14.79
C ILE A 243 -12.51 -9.63 15.17
N SER A 244 -12.46 -8.44 15.78
CA SER A 244 -11.21 -7.80 16.24
C SER A 244 -10.48 -8.70 17.22
N ASN A 245 -11.22 -9.18 18.23
CA ASN A 245 -10.65 -10.05 19.25
C ASN A 245 -10.19 -11.38 18.61
N TYR A 246 -10.94 -11.92 17.63
CA TYR A 246 -10.56 -13.15 16.91
C TYR A 246 -9.26 -12.99 16.12
N MET A 247 -9.08 -11.87 15.41
CA MET A 247 -7.81 -11.56 14.72
C MET A 247 -6.63 -11.44 15.68
N GLY A 248 -6.81 -10.71 16.78
CA GLY A 248 -5.80 -10.57 17.81
C GLY A 248 -5.39 -11.93 18.37
N TRP A 249 -6.36 -12.82 18.59
CA TRP A 249 -6.09 -14.20 19.00
C TRP A 249 -5.27 -14.96 17.94
N VAL A 250 -5.65 -14.93 16.66
CA VAL A 250 -4.87 -15.61 15.60
C VAL A 250 -3.44 -15.07 15.52
N GLN A 251 -3.27 -13.74 15.55
CA GLN A 251 -1.95 -13.10 15.48
C GLN A 251 -1.06 -13.52 16.64
N ASN A 252 -1.62 -13.55 17.84
CA ASN A 252 -0.87 -13.83 19.05
C ASN A 252 -0.62 -15.33 19.25
N ARG A 253 -1.53 -16.20 18.79
CA ARG A 253 -1.52 -17.65 19.11
C ARG A 253 -1.16 -18.58 17.96
N ILE A 254 -1.45 -18.20 16.72
CA ILE A 254 -1.17 -18.99 15.52
C ILE A 254 0.03 -18.40 14.77
N ALA A 255 0.03 -17.08 14.57
CA ALA A 255 1.09 -16.41 13.83
C ALA A 255 2.32 -16.08 14.67
N GLY A 256 2.28 -16.30 15.99
CA GLY A 256 3.40 -16.11 16.90
C GLY A 256 4.00 -14.70 16.87
N ASN A 257 3.14 -13.68 16.95
CA ASN A 257 3.45 -12.25 16.81
C ASN A 257 3.90 -11.79 15.42
N ILE A 258 3.93 -12.68 14.42
CA ILE A 258 4.00 -12.26 13.02
C ILE A 258 2.67 -11.54 12.72
N PRO A 259 2.70 -10.27 12.28
CA PRO A 259 1.48 -9.50 12.13
C PRO A 259 0.50 -10.18 11.17
N VAL A 260 -0.71 -10.48 11.66
CA VAL A 260 -1.82 -10.86 10.78
C VAL A 260 -2.29 -9.54 10.19
N ILE A 261 -1.79 -9.28 8.98
CA ILE A 261 -1.79 -7.95 8.41
C ILE A 261 -3.18 -7.45 8.00
N GLY A 262 -4.25 -8.24 8.16
CA GLY A 262 -5.61 -7.73 8.01
C GLY A 262 -6.71 -8.74 7.72
N ILE A 263 -7.90 -8.18 7.49
CA ILE A 263 -9.12 -8.90 7.07
C ILE A 263 -9.34 -8.66 5.59
N VAL A 264 -9.58 -9.74 4.85
CA VAL A 264 -10.16 -9.66 3.52
C VAL A 264 -11.66 -9.77 3.64
N ILE A 265 -12.38 -8.87 2.97
CA ILE A 265 -13.84 -8.91 2.96
C ILE A 265 -14.30 -9.19 1.54
N SER A 266 -14.87 -10.37 1.32
CA SER A 266 -15.49 -10.69 0.03
C SER A 266 -16.81 -9.93 -0.14
N ARG A 267 -17.09 -9.51 -1.38
CA ARG A 267 -18.15 -8.54 -1.75
C ARG A 267 -19.52 -8.90 -1.16
N GLY A 268 -20.12 -8.00 -0.36
CA GLY A 268 -21.50 -8.15 0.13
C GLY A 268 -21.88 -7.45 1.44
N TYR A 269 -21.19 -6.38 1.85
CA TYR A 269 -21.29 -5.85 3.23
C TYR A 269 -22.24 -4.65 3.41
N ASP A 270 -22.72 -4.52 4.66
CA ASP A 270 -23.58 -3.45 5.19
C ASP A 270 -22.73 -2.19 5.50
N THR A 271 -23.24 -0.98 5.22
CA THR A 271 -22.51 0.29 5.45
C THR A 271 -22.17 0.58 6.90
N ARG A 272 -22.82 -0.12 7.85
CA ARG A 272 -22.44 -0.09 9.27
C ARG A 272 -21.04 -0.68 9.52
N PHE A 273 -20.52 -1.46 8.56
CA PHE A 273 -19.22 -2.09 8.65
C PHE A 273 -18.05 -1.09 8.43
N GLU A 274 -18.15 -0.21 7.42
CA GLU A 274 -17.13 0.83 7.13
C GLU A 274 -17.00 1.86 8.26
N SER A 275 -18.10 2.22 8.93
CA SER A 275 -18.05 3.19 10.04
C SER A 275 -17.35 2.64 11.29
N ALA A 276 -17.31 1.33 11.48
CA ALA A 276 -16.68 0.69 12.64
C ALA A 276 -15.19 0.39 12.44
N LEU A 277 -14.71 0.23 11.19
CA LEU A 277 -13.28 0.13 10.85
C LEU A 277 -12.49 1.41 11.20
N ASN A 278 -13.15 2.57 11.24
CA ASN A 278 -12.54 3.83 11.68
C ASN A 278 -12.43 3.97 13.21
N ILE A 279 -12.80 2.93 13.98
CA ILE A 279 -12.86 2.94 15.45
C ILE A 279 -11.78 2.01 16.05
N THR A 280 -10.97 1.34 15.22
CA THR A 280 -9.92 0.44 15.74
C THR A 280 -8.77 0.30 14.75
N ASP A 281 -7.58 0.70 15.18
CA ASP A 281 -6.33 0.63 14.40
C ASP A 281 -5.83 -0.81 14.20
N LYS A 282 -6.40 -1.76 14.96
CA LYS A 282 -6.05 -3.19 14.96
C LYS A 282 -6.57 -3.98 13.75
N ILE A 283 -7.46 -3.42 12.93
CA ILE A 283 -8.05 -4.11 11.78
C ILE A 283 -7.72 -3.36 10.51
N SER A 284 -6.73 -3.85 9.76
CA SER A 284 -6.46 -3.37 8.41
C SER A 284 -7.41 -4.07 7.42
N GLN A 285 -8.15 -3.30 6.64
CA GLN A 285 -8.78 -3.86 5.44
C GLN A 285 -7.65 -4.12 4.44
N ILE A 286 -7.35 -5.38 4.18
CA ILE A 286 -6.47 -5.75 3.07
C ILE A 286 -7.36 -6.03 1.87
N ASP A 287 -7.13 -5.32 0.77
CA ASP A 287 -7.79 -5.67 -0.47
C ASP A 287 -7.21 -7.02 -0.95
N VAL A 288 -8.03 -7.94 -1.47
CA VAL A 288 -7.55 -9.26 -1.93
C VAL A 288 -6.37 -9.11 -2.91
N GLU A 289 -6.42 -8.01 -3.63
CA GLU A 289 -5.45 -7.49 -4.58
C GLU A 289 -4.06 -7.18 -3.98
N ASP A 290 -3.98 -6.81 -2.70
CA ASP A 290 -2.75 -6.49 -1.96
C ASP A 290 -2.02 -7.74 -1.41
N LEU A 291 -2.62 -8.94 -1.55
CA LEU A 291 -2.09 -10.20 -1.00
C LEU A 291 -1.22 -10.99 -1.95
N GLY A 292 -1.14 -10.57 -3.20
CA GLY A 292 -0.33 -11.27 -4.19
C GLY A 292 -0.85 -12.68 -4.52
N PHE A 293 -2.15 -12.96 -4.36
CA PHE A 293 -2.76 -14.09 -5.07
C PHE A 293 -2.71 -13.79 -6.56
N VAL A 294 -1.68 -14.33 -7.21
CA VAL A 294 -1.56 -14.30 -8.65
C VAL A 294 -2.58 -15.29 -9.22
N THR A 295 -3.63 -14.76 -9.84
CA THR A 295 -4.02 -15.32 -11.13
C THR A 295 -3.36 -14.46 -12.20
N ALA A 296 -2.60 -15.10 -13.08
CA ALA A 296 -1.72 -14.53 -14.11
C ALA A 296 -2.23 -13.21 -14.77
N PRO A 297 -1.34 -12.24 -15.07
CA PRO A 297 -1.73 -10.95 -15.69
C PRO A 297 -1.94 -11.15 -17.21
N PRO A 298 -2.49 -10.19 -18.01
CA PRO A 298 -2.27 -8.75 -17.86
C PRO A 298 -3.34 -7.78 -18.42
N LYS A 299 -3.86 -6.88 -17.57
CA LYS A 299 -4.30 -5.52 -17.94
C LYS A 299 -4.43 -4.69 -16.65
N ARG A 300 -3.48 -3.74 -16.50
CA ARG A 300 -3.38 -2.60 -15.56
C ARG A 300 -4.09 -2.68 -14.20
N ILE A 301 -3.25 -2.71 -13.16
CA ILE A 301 -3.57 -2.63 -11.73
C ILE A 301 -4.04 -1.23 -11.29
N GLN A 302 -4.92 -1.27 -10.28
CA GLN A 302 -5.38 -0.34 -9.24
C GLN A 302 -5.06 1.16 -9.22
N LYS A 303 -6.07 1.89 -8.73
CA LYS A 303 -5.96 3.13 -7.94
C LYS A 303 -5.99 2.77 -6.45
N LEU A 304 -4.98 3.18 -5.70
CA LEU A 304 -5.06 3.55 -4.27
C LEU A 304 -5.45 5.04 -4.17
N ALA A 305 -6.27 5.39 -3.19
CA ALA A 305 -6.59 6.78 -2.82
C ALA A 305 -6.57 6.96 -1.30
N GLU A 306 -5.85 7.96 -0.81
CA GLU A 306 -6.06 8.61 0.50
C GLU A 306 -7.02 9.83 0.35
N PRO A 307 -7.26 10.66 1.38
CA PRO A 307 -8.05 10.50 2.60
C PRO A 307 -9.36 11.35 2.55
N LYS A 308 -10.39 11.02 3.34
CA LYS A 308 -11.62 11.85 3.45
C LYS A 308 -11.57 12.81 4.64
N GLU A 309 -11.48 14.10 4.35
CA GLU A 309 -11.97 15.16 5.24
C GLU A 309 -13.49 15.05 5.44
N LYS A 310 -13.92 15.27 6.67
CA LYS A 310 -15.33 15.33 7.09
C LYS A 310 -16.05 16.50 6.39
N ASN A 311 -17.00 16.17 5.52
CA ASN A 311 -18.03 17.10 5.09
C ASN A 311 -19.17 17.12 6.13
N THR A 312 -19.18 18.11 7.01
CA THR A 312 -20.43 18.58 7.64
C THR A 312 -20.62 20.05 7.29
N SER A 313 -21.64 20.34 6.47
CA SER A 313 -22.19 21.68 6.30
C SER A 313 -23.12 22.00 7.49
N PRO A 314 -23.12 23.23 8.04
CA PRO A 314 -23.97 23.64 9.16
C PRO A 314 -25.49 23.77 8.85
N LEU A 315 -25.98 23.29 7.70
CA LEU A 315 -27.31 23.68 7.19
C LEU A 315 -28.35 22.54 7.00
N GLY A 316 -28.09 21.32 7.48
CA GLY A 316 -29.19 20.33 7.61
C GLY A 316 -29.97 19.98 6.33
N ILE A 317 -29.32 19.98 5.16
CA ILE A 317 -29.95 19.52 3.90
C ILE A 317 -29.45 18.12 3.55
N LYS A 318 -30.36 17.13 3.58
CA LYS A 318 -30.15 15.76 3.09
C LYS A 318 -29.84 15.79 1.58
N PHE A 319 -28.68 15.27 1.18
CA PHE A 319 -28.42 14.92 -0.23
C PHE A 319 -28.39 13.39 -0.38
N THR A 320 -29.10 12.93 -1.41
CA THR A 320 -29.37 11.53 -1.73
C THR A 320 -28.12 10.84 -2.30
N ASN A 321 -27.41 10.05 -1.50
CA ASN A 321 -26.42 9.10 -2.02
C ASN A 321 -27.16 7.94 -2.70
N SER A 322 -27.34 8.03 -4.01
CA SER A 322 -27.93 6.93 -4.80
C SER A 322 -26.95 5.75 -4.82
N ARG A 323 -27.33 4.61 -4.23
CA ARG A 323 -26.56 3.34 -4.26
C ARG A 323 -26.16 2.96 -5.69
N GLU A 324 -27.02 3.26 -6.65
CA GLU A 324 -26.79 3.01 -8.07
C GLU A 324 -25.70 3.92 -8.67
N ALA A 325 -25.57 5.18 -8.21
CA ALA A 325 -24.51 6.07 -8.65
C ALA A 325 -23.12 5.55 -8.23
N LYS A 326 -22.99 4.94 -7.04
CA LYS A 326 -21.73 4.29 -6.61
C LYS A 326 -21.36 3.10 -7.50
N THR A 327 -22.36 2.29 -7.90
CA THR A 327 -22.15 1.16 -8.82
C THR A 327 -21.66 1.61 -10.18
N TRP A 328 -22.28 2.65 -10.76
CA TRP A 328 -21.86 3.21 -12.03
C TRP A 328 -20.47 3.86 -11.96
N LEU A 329 -20.13 4.49 -10.82
CA LEU A 329 -18.80 5.06 -10.61
C LEU A 329 -17.71 3.97 -10.67
N GLY A 330 -17.91 2.85 -9.97
CA GLY A 330 -16.98 1.72 -9.99
C GLY A 330 -16.82 1.09 -11.38
N LYS A 331 -17.93 0.89 -12.12
CA LYS A 331 -17.87 0.44 -13.52
C LYS A 331 -17.09 1.40 -14.42
N GLY A 332 -17.28 2.70 -14.23
CA GLY A 332 -16.51 3.72 -14.95
C GLY A 332 -15.02 3.64 -14.64
N ASP A 333 -14.65 3.41 -13.37
CA ASP A 333 -13.25 3.28 -12.95
C ASP A 333 -12.59 2.02 -13.53
N GLU A 334 -13.31 0.91 -13.65
CA GLU A 334 -12.85 -0.30 -14.34
C GLU A 334 -12.56 -0.02 -15.83
N PHE A 335 -13.48 0.64 -16.53
CA PHE A 335 -13.26 1.03 -17.93
C PHE A 335 -12.09 2.02 -18.08
N LEU A 336 -11.89 2.94 -17.13
CA LEU A 336 -10.71 3.82 -17.14
C LEU A 336 -9.40 3.03 -17.01
N LYS A 337 -9.32 2.01 -16.14
CA LYS A 337 -8.11 1.16 -16.00
C LYS A 337 -7.77 0.45 -17.31
N GLU A 338 -8.80 0.06 -18.05
CA GLU A 338 -8.68 -0.57 -19.37
C GLU A 338 -8.42 0.41 -20.53
N ALA A 339 -8.31 1.71 -20.25
CA ALA A 339 -8.24 2.80 -21.26
C ALA A 339 -9.46 2.86 -22.20
N LYS A 340 -10.61 2.32 -21.76
CA LYS A 340 -11.90 2.40 -22.45
C LYS A 340 -12.64 3.68 -22.06
N TYR A 341 -12.09 4.80 -22.49
CA TYR A 341 -12.52 6.13 -22.02
C TYR A 341 -13.97 6.47 -22.42
N LYS A 342 -14.45 6.02 -23.58
CA LYS A 342 -15.83 6.28 -24.05
C LYS A 342 -16.86 5.58 -23.16
N GLU A 343 -16.60 4.32 -22.83
CA GLU A 343 -17.44 3.50 -21.95
C GLU A 343 -17.40 4.01 -20.51
N ALA A 344 -16.24 4.46 -20.04
CA ALA A 344 -16.10 5.10 -18.74
C ALA A 344 -16.95 6.38 -18.64
N ILE A 345 -16.94 7.23 -19.68
CA ILE A 345 -17.75 8.46 -19.74
C ILE A 345 -19.24 8.15 -19.63
N LEU A 346 -19.74 7.14 -20.34
CA LEU A 346 -21.15 6.73 -20.24
C LEU A 346 -21.52 6.31 -18.82
N CYS A 347 -20.63 5.58 -18.15
CA CYS A 347 -20.83 5.20 -16.76
C CYS A 347 -20.91 6.44 -15.85
N TYR A 348 -20.01 7.42 -16.02
CA TYR A 348 -20.05 8.65 -15.24
C TYR A 348 -21.24 9.54 -15.56
N GLU A 349 -21.79 9.49 -16.77
CA GLU A 349 -23.06 10.14 -17.09
C GLU A 349 -24.22 9.53 -16.31
N GLU A 350 -24.26 8.20 -16.16
CA GLU A 350 -25.24 7.53 -15.31
C GLU A 350 -25.05 7.87 -13.83
N VAL A 351 -23.79 8.03 -13.36
CA VAL A 351 -23.51 8.57 -12.01
C VAL A 351 -24.17 9.95 -11.86
N LEU A 352 -23.92 10.86 -12.80
CA LEU A 352 -24.36 12.25 -12.72
C LEU A 352 -25.86 12.45 -12.97
N LYS A 353 -26.53 11.54 -13.70
CA LYS A 353 -27.99 11.52 -13.79
C LYS A 353 -28.63 11.18 -12.44
N LYS A 354 -28.02 10.26 -11.69
CA LYS A 354 -28.54 9.75 -10.42
C LYS A 354 -28.12 10.58 -9.21
N ASP A 355 -26.94 11.15 -9.27
CA ASP A 355 -26.37 12.08 -8.29
C ASP A 355 -25.64 13.22 -9.03
N PRO A 356 -26.36 14.28 -9.42
CA PRO A 356 -25.78 15.43 -10.12
C PRO A 356 -24.70 16.17 -9.30
N LYS A 357 -24.62 15.93 -7.99
CA LYS A 357 -23.61 16.53 -7.12
C LYS A 357 -22.41 15.62 -6.91
N ASN A 358 -22.32 14.47 -7.57
CA ASN A 358 -21.23 13.54 -7.34
C ASN A 358 -19.87 14.14 -7.76
N LYS A 359 -19.02 14.45 -6.76
CA LYS A 359 -17.68 15.00 -6.99
C LYS A 359 -16.84 14.14 -7.93
N TRP A 360 -16.81 12.82 -7.68
CA TRP A 360 -15.98 11.89 -8.44
C TRP A 360 -16.54 11.62 -9.83
N GLY A 361 -17.86 11.61 -10.00
CA GLY A 361 -18.50 11.56 -11.31
C GLY A 361 -18.05 12.72 -12.21
N TRP A 362 -18.05 13.96 -11.69
CA TRP A 362 -17.58 15.11 -12.46
C TRP A 362 -16.06 15.08 -12.72
N ILE A 363 -15.25 14.75 -11.71
CA ILE A 363 -13.79 14.64 -11.84
C ILE A 363 -13.41 13.56 -12.87
N ASN A 364 -13.88 12.33 -12.68
CA ASN A 364 -13.46 11.20 -13.50
C ASN A 364 -13.99 11.31 -14.93
N LYS A 365 -15.20 11.87 -15.12
CA LYS A 365 -15.69 12.23 -16.46
C LYS A 365 -14.80 13.26 -17.13
N GLY A 366 -14.42 14.32 -16.40
CA GLY A 366 -13.53 15.37 -16.91
C GLY A 366 -12.16 14.82 -17.33
N LEU A 367 -11.55 13.96 -16.51
CA LEU A 367 -10.28 13.30 -16.84
C LEU A 367 -10.40 12.37 -18.06
N ALA A 368 -11.46 11.54 -18.12
CA ALA A 368 -11.69 10.66 -19.27
C ALA A 368 -11.89 11.44 -20.59
N LEU A 369 -12.52 12.61 -20.52
CA LEU A 369 -12.69 13.50 -21.68
C LEU A 369 -11.37 14.15 -22.09
N ALA A 370 -10.50 14.49 -21.13
CA ALA A 370 -9.16 15.01 -21.43
C ALA A 370 -8.29 13.97 -22.14
N GLU A 371 -8.35 12.71 -21.73
CA GLU A 371 -7.69 11.57 -22.41
C GLU A 371 -8.18 11.40 -23.85
N LEU A 372 -9.48 11.62 -24.11
CA LEU A 372 -10.05 11.64 -25.46
C LEU A 372 -9.78 12.93 -26.25
N LYS A 373 -8.93 13.82 -25.74
CA LYS A 373 -8.61 15.13 -26.35
C LYS A 373 -9.87 15.96 -26.64
N ARG A 374 -10.83 15.96 -25.71
CA ARG A 374 -12.04 16.80 -25.72
C ARG A 374 -11.93 17.92 -24.67
N PRO A 375 -11.14 18.97 -24.93
CA PRO A 375 -10.77 19.96 -23.93
C PRO A 375 -11.97 20.74 -23.37
N GLU A 376 -12.92 21.14 -24.20
CA GLU A 376 -14.06 21.96 -23.77
C GLU A 376 -14.95 21.21 -22.78
N ASP A 377 -15.27 19.95 -23.10
CA ASP A 377 -16.12 19.09 -22.27
C ASP A 377 -15.43 18.71 -20.96
N ALA A 378 -14.11 18.43 -21.02
CA ALA A 378 -13.30 18.15 -19.85
C ALA A 378 -13.29 19.34 -18.88
N MET A 379 -13.03 20.54 -19.40
CA MET A 379 -13.00 21.76 -18.60
C MET A 379 -14.37 22.13 -18.05
N LEU A 380 -15.46 21.88 -18.78
CA LEU A 380 -16.82 22.10 -18.29
C LEU A 380 -17.14 21.19 -17.09
N CYS A 381 -16.74 19.91 -17.14
CA CYS A 381 -16.95 18.96 -16.04
C CYS A 381 -16.16 19.39 -14.79
N LEU A 382 -14.91 19.79 -14.96
CA LEU A 382 -14.05 20.24 -13.86
C LEU A 382 -14.49 21.58 -13.29
N LYS A 383 -14.97 22.51 -14.12
CA LYS A 383 -15.59 23.77 -13.66
C LYS A 383 -16.79 23.50 -12.75
N LYS A 384 -17.68 22.59 -13.14
CA LYS A 384 -18.81 22.17 -12.29
C LYS A 384 -18.33 21.55 -10.97
N ALA A 385 -17.30 20.70 -11.00
CA ALA A 385 -16.73 20.15 -9.78
C ALA A 385 -16.17 21.24 -8.84
N ILE A 386 -15.50 22.26 -9.39
CA ILE A 386 -14.95 23.40 -8.62
C ILE A 386 -16.06 24.28 -8.04
N GLU A 387 -17.09 24.60 -8.82
CA GLU A 387 -18.23 25.39 -8.34
C GLU A 387 -18.93 24.72 -7.15
N MET A 388 -18.99 23.39 -7.15
CA MET A 388 -19.58 22.60 -6.07
C MET A 388 -18.63 22.39 -4.87
N TYR A 389 -17.33 22.29 -5.13
CA TYR A 389 -16.32 21.90 -4.15
C TYR A 389 -15.06 22.79 -4.20
N PRO A 390 -15.20 24.12 -4.03
CA PRO A 390 -14.11 25.07 -4.31
C PRO A 390 -12.90 24.94 -3.38
N LYS A 391 -13.10 24.39 -2.18
CA LYS A 391 -12.03 24.17 -1.17
C LYS A 391 -11.40 22.78 -1.23
N SER A 392 -11.77 21.93 -2.20
CA SER A 392 -11.22 20.57 -2.30
C SER A 392 -9.92 20.58 -3.10
N ALA A 393 -8.77 20.39 -2.43
CA ALA A 393 -7.46 20.29 -3.08
C ALA A 393 -7.44 19.20 -4.18
N GLN A 394 -8.18 18.10 -3.98
CA GLN A 394 -8.30 17.02 -4.96
C GLN A 394 -8.94 17.46 -6.29
N VAL A 395 -9.92 18.35 -6.26
CA VAL A 395 -10.59 18.84 -7.50
C VAL A 395 -9.61 19.70 -8.31
N TRP A 396 -8.86 20.56 -7.61
CA TRP A 396 -7.82 21.40 -8.22
C TRP A 396 -6.67 20.57 -8.78
N LEU A 397 -6.22 19.55 -8.05
CA LEU A 397 -5.26 18.57 -8.55
C LEU A 397 -5.76 17.91 -9.84
N SER A 398 -7.00 17.42 -9.85
CA SER A 398 -7.57 16.78 -11.04
C SER A 398 -7.74 17.73 -12.22
N LYS A 399 -8.00 19.02 -11.97
CA LYS A 399 -7.96 20.04 -13.03
C LYS A 399 -6.56 20.19 -13.61
N GLY A 400 -5.53 20.26 -12.77
CA GLY A 400 -4.13 20.30 -13.20
C GLY A 400 -3.76 19.10 -14.08
N ILE A 401 -4.08 17.89 -13.63
CA ILE A 401 -3.82 16.66 -14.41
C ILE A 401 -4.52 16.71 -15.77
N ALA A 402 -5.80 17.09 -15.83
CA ALA A 402 -6.51 17.20 -17.10
C ALA A 402 -5.88 18.23 -18.05
N LEU A 403 -5.36 19.34 -17.50
CA LEU A 403 -4.69 20.38 -18.28
C LEU A 403 -3.34 19.91 -18.82
N ILE A 404 -2.58 19.10 -18.07
CA ILE A 404 -1.37 18.42 -18.56
C ILE A 404 -1.74 17.51 -19.74
N CYS A 405 -2.77 16.67 -19.61
CA CYS A 405 -3.22 15.79 -20.70
C CYS A 405 -3.65 16.56 -21.96
N LEU A 406 -4.00 17.85 -21.83
CA LEU A 406 -4.40 18.74 -22.92
C LEU A 406 -3.26 19.68 -23.35
N ASN A 407 -2.04 19.47 -22.86
CA ASN A 407 -0.84 20.27 -23.13
C ASN A 407 -1.01 21.77 -22.77
N LYS A 408 -1.79 22.08 -21.73
CA LYS A 408 -2.00 23.43 -21.18
C LYS A 408 -1.24 23.58 -19.87
N PHE A 409 0.08 23.64 -19.95
CA PHE A 409 0.96 23.48 -18.80
C PHE A 409 0.90 24.67 -17.83
N GLU A 410 0.82 25.91 -18.32
CA GLU A 410 0.73 27.11 -17.47
C GLU A 410 -0.56 27.11 -16.64
N ASP A 411 -1.70 26.84 -17.28
CA ASP A 411 -2.99 26.73 -16.59
C ASP A 411 -2.98 25.58 -15.58
N SER A 412 -2.26 24.50 -15.89
CA SER A 412 -2.09 23.37 -14.98
C SER A 412 -1.35 23.80 -13.71
N ILE A 413 -0.22 24.50 -13.85
CA ILE A 413 0.57 25.00 -12.72
C ILE A 413 -0.30 25.87 -11.81
N VAL A 414 -1.11 26.78 -12.37
CA VAL A 414 -2.04 27.61 -11.59
C VAL A 414 -3.04 26.75 -10.80
N ALA A 415 -3.60 25.70 -11.40
CA ALA A 415 -4.52 24.81 -10.71
C ALA A 415 -3.82 23.99 -9.61
N LEU A 416 -2.59 23.53 -9.86
CA LEU A 416 -1.79 22.76 -8.92
C LEU A 416 -1.31 23.60 -7.74
N ASP A 417 -0.92 24.86 -7.98
CA ASP A 417 -0.62 25.83 -6.92
C ASP A 417 -1.82 26.05 -6.02
N LYS A 418 -3.03 26.12 -6.59
CA LYS A 418 -4.24 26.21 -5.77
C LYS A 418 -4.48 24.94 -4.94
N ALA A 419 -4.18 23.76 -5.48
CA ALA A 419 -4.25 22.50 -4.73
C ALA A 419 -3.25 22.47 -3.56
N ILE A 420 -2.03 22.96 -3.78
CA ILE A 420 -0.96 23.06 -2.78
C ILE A 420 -1.32 24.10 -1.70
N GLU A 421 -1.85 25.27 -2.07
CA GLU A 421 -2.32 26.27 -1.12
C GLU A 421 -3.37 25.70 -0.16
N LEU A 422 -4.31 24.91 -0.69
CA LEU A 422 -5.37 24.26 0.09
C LEU A 422 -4.84 23.10 0.96
N LYS A 423 -3.85 22.34 0.49
CA LYS A 423 -3.23 21.23 1.23
C LYS A 423 -1.71 21.21 0.98
N PRO A 424 -0.90 21.91 1.80
CA PRO A 424 0.54 22.05 1.56
C PRO A 424 1.34 20.73 1.58
N LYS A 425 0.88 19.75 2.36
CA LYS A 425 1.48 18.40 2.46
C LYS A 425 0.92 17.42 1.42
N PHE A 426 0.48 17.90 0.25
CA PHE A 426 -0.10 17.05 -0.79
C PHE A 426 0.95 16.65 -1.83
N ALA A 427 1.69 15.57 -1.56
CA ALA A 427 2.82 15.10 -2.39
C ALA A 427 2.48 15.00 -3.89
N ASN A 428 1.29 14.50 -4.24
CA ASN A 428 0.89 14.35 -5.64
C ASN A 428 0.77 15.70 -6.38
N ALA A 429 0.30 16.76 -5.73
CA ALA A 429 0.20 18.07 -6.37
C ALA A 429 1.57 18.66 -6.68
N TRP A 430 2.54 18.47 -5.78
CA TRP A 430 3.94 18.81 -6.02
C TRP A 430 4.54 18.00 -7.18
N ASN A 431 4.27 16.68 -7.22
CA ASN A 431 4.74 15.81 -8.31
C ASN A 431 4.24 16.27 -9.68
N TYR A 432 2.92 16.47 -9.82
CA TYR A 432 2.34 16.91 -11.09
C TYR A 432 2.75 18.34 -11.47
N LYS A 433 3.04 19.21 -10.49
CA LYS A 433 3.59 20.54 -10.76
C LYS A 433 4.99 20.42 -11.36
N GLY A 434 5.82 19.54 -10.80
CA GLY A 434 7.14 19.23 -11.34
C GLY A 434 7.06 18.73 -12.78
N MET A 435 6.14 17.80 -13.07
CA MET A 435 5.92 17.32 -14.45
C MET A 435 5.52 18.44 -15.42
N ALA A 436 4.53 19.26 -15.06
CA ALA A 436 4.09 20.38 -15.92
C ALA A 436 5.20 21.40 -16.18
N LEU A 437 6.07 21.65 -15.19
CA LEU A 437 7.24 22.52 -15.37
C LEU A 437 8.29 21.89 -16.28
N ALA A 438 8.50 20.57 -16.17
CA ALA A 438 9.44 19.83 -17.02
C ALA A 438 8.99 19.83 -18.49
N ASP A 439 7.70 19.66 -18.76
CA ASP A 439 7.13 19.73 -20.11
C ASP A 439 7.23 21.14 -20.73
N MET A 440 7.47 22.16 -19.92
CA MET A 440 7.80 23.53 -20.36
C MET A 440 9.31 23.82 -20.39
N GLU A 441 10.16 22.79 -20.26
CA GLU A 441 11.62 22.89 -20.18
C GLU A 441 12.15 23.70 -18.98
N ARG A 442 11.29 23.99 -17.98
CA ARG A 442 11.65 24.68 -16.73
C ARG A 442 12.20 23.68 -15.71
N ASN A 443 13.25 22.97 -16.11
CA ASN A 443 13.76 21.77 -15.42
C ASN A 443 14.25 22.04 -13.99
N GLU A 444 14.80 23.21 -13.70
CA GLU A 444 15.27 23.56 -12.35
C GLU A 444 14.10 23.72 -11.37
N GLU A 445 13.05 24.44 -11.77
CA GLU A 445 11.84 24.59 -10.97
C GLU A 445 11.09 23.26 -10.83
N ALA A 446 11.10 22.46 -11.90
CA ALA A 446 10.54 21.12 -11.90
C ALA A 446 11.19 20.24 -10.82
N LEU A 447 12.52 20.24 -10.75
CA LEU A 447 13.28 19.44 -9.79
C LEU A 447 12.96 19.85 -8.34
N ILE A 448 12.85 21.15 -8.05
CA ILE A 448 12.46 21.64 -6.72
C ILE A 448 11.07 21.12 -6.32
N ALA A 449 10.11 21.13 -7.24
CA ALA A 449 8.77 20.63 -6.99
C ALA A 449 8.75 19.10 -6.78
N ILE A 450 9.53 18.35 -7.56
CA ILE A 450 9.66 16.89 -7.40
C ILE A 450 10.34 16.52 -6.08
N ASP A 451 11.42 17.20 -5.70
CA ASP A 451 12.12 16.95 -4.44
C ASP A 451 11.17 17.18 -3.25
N ARG A 452 10.34 18.21 -3.32
CA ARG A 452 9.31 18.44 -2.30
C ARG A 452 8.27 17.32 -2.25
N ALA A 453 7.91 16.72 -3.39
CA ALA A 453 7.03 15.57 -3.42
C ALA A 453 7.65 14.33 -2.75
N ILE A 454 8.94 14.09 -2.96
CA ILE A 454 9.70 12.98 -2.35
C ILE A 454 9.87 13.19 -0.84
N GLU A 455 10.18 14.42 -0.39
CA GLU A 455 10.27 14.73 1.04
C GLU A 455 8.96 14.42 1.79
N LEU A 456 7.81 14.70 1.17
CA LEU A 456 6.50 14.45 1.74
C LEU A 456 6.11 12.96 1.70
N ASN A 457 6.60 12.20 0.73
CA ASN A 457 6.41 10.76 0.62
C ASN A 457 7.63 10.09 -0.02
N HIS A 458 8.56 9.64 0.82
CA HIS A 458 9.82 9.02 0.39
C HIS A 458 9.66 7.67 -0.31
N LYS A 459 8.46 7.07 -0.29
CA LYS A 459 8.13 5.82 -1.00
C LYS A 459 7.39 6.07 -2.31
N ASN A 460 7.32 7.31 -2.79
CA ASN A 460 6.66 7.65 -4.03
C ASN A 460 7.57 7.34 -5.24
N ILE A 461 7.42 6.13 -5.78
CA ILE A 461 8.14 5.64 -6.97
C ILE A 461 7.99 6.61 -8.15
N PHE A 462 6.78 7.10 -8.43
CA PHE A 462 6.53 8.02 -9.54
C PHE A 462 7.31 9.33 -9.42
N ALA A 463 7.44 9.88 -8.20
CA ALA A 463 8.22 11.09 -8.00
C ALA A 463 9.73 10.84 -8.20
N LEU A 464 10.24 9.68 -7.79
CA LEU A 464 11.62 9.28 -8.03
C LEU A 464 11.90 9.04 -9.52
N SER A 465 11.00 8.38 -10.25
CA SER A 465 11.14 8.20 -11.70
C SER A 465 11.05 9.53 -12.46
N ASN A 466 10.15 10.43 -12.06
CA ASN A 466 10.06 11.77 -12.63
C ASN A 466 11.30 12.61 -12.36
N LYS A 467 11.89 12.49 -11.16
CA LYS A 467 13.19 13.10 -10.84
C LYS A 467 14.25 12.61 -11.80
N GLY A 468 14.34 11.29 -12.00
CA GLY A 468 15.26 10.68 -12.95
C GLY A 468 15.07 11.22 -14.36
N TYR A 469 13.83 11.29 -14.84
CA TYR A 469 13.50 11.83 -16.16
C TYR A 469 13.96 13.28 -16.34
N ILE A 470 13.65 14.17 -15.40
CA ILE A 470 14.06 15.59 -15.45
C ILE A 470 15.58 15.71 -15.46
N LEU A 471 16.27 14.92 -14.63
CA LEU A 471 17.73 14.91 -14.59
C LEU A 471 18.34 14.42 -15.91
N THR A 472 17.73 13.45 -16.58
CA THR A 472 18.13 13.03 -17.95
C THR A 472 17.99 14.17 -18.94
N GLN A 473 16.87 14.92 -18.93
CA GLN A 473 16.69 16.09 -19.81
C GLN A 473 17.72 17.20 -19.55
N MET A 474 18.20 17.32 -18.31
CA MET A 474 19.28 18.25 -17.94
C MET A 474 20.69 17.73 -18.27
N GLY A 475 20.83 16.54 -18.85
CA GLY A 475 22.13 15.90 -19.11
C GLY A 475 22.84 15.38 -17.84
N LYS A 476 22.15 15.33 -16.70
CA LYS A 476 22.70 14.86 -15.40
C LYS A 476 22.51 13.35 -15.24
N TYR A 477 23.06 12.57 -16.15
CA TYR A 477 22.77 11.14 -16.28
C TYR A 477 23.12 10.31 -15.03
N ASP A 478 24.22 10.58 -14.34
CA ASP A 478 24.58 9.85 -13.11
C ASP A 478 23.58 10.07 -11.96
N GLU A 479 23.05 11.29 -11.83
CA GLU A 479 22.01 11.60 -10.85
C GLU A 479 20.68 10.97 -11.25
N ALA A 480 20.37 10.96 -12.55
CA ALA A 480 19.18 10.31 -13.08
C ALA A 480 19.15 8.82 -12.77
N VAL A 481 20.25 8.10 -13.07
CA VAL A 481 20.39 6.66 -12.78
C VAL A 481 20.20 6.36 -11.30
N ARG A 482 20.75 7.18 -10.39
CA ARG A 482 20.54 7.01 -8.94
C ARG A 482 19.07 7.16 -8.54
N ALA A 483 18.36 8.13 -9.10
CA ALA A 483 16.94 8.31 -8.83
C ALA A 483 16.11 7.10 -9.31
N PHE A 484 16.43 6.55 -10.48
CA PHE A 484 15.80 5.33 -10.97
C PHE A 484 16.15 4.09 -10.13
N ASP A 485 17.39 3.98 -9.63
CA ASP A 485 17.78 2.88 -8.73
C ASP A 485 17.01 2.91 -7.41
N GLU A 486 16.74 4.09 -6.86
CA GLU A 486 15.89 4.24 -5.68
C GLU A 486 14.44 3.84 -5.97
N ALA A 487 13.90 4.23 -7.12
CA ALA A 487 12.57 3.80 -7.57
C ALA A 487 12.47 2.27 -7.70
N ILE A 488 13.45 1.64 -8.36
CA ILE A 488 13.56 0.17 -8.54
C ILE A 488 13.74 -0.54 -7.20
N LYS A 489 14.45 0.06 -6.23
CA LYS A 489 14.62 -0.54 -4.90
C LYS A 489 13.29 -0.62 -4.13
N LEU A 490 12.40 0.34 -4.33
CA LEU A 490 11.08 0.35 -3.71
C LEU A 490 10.12 -0.62 -4.41
N ASP A 491 10.15 -0.67 -5.73
CA ASP A 491 9.42 -1.64 -6.53
C ASP A 491 10.28 -2.21 -7.67
N PRO A 492 10.89 -3.39 -7.46
CA PRO A 492 11.70 -4.04 -8.48
C PRO A 492 10.90 -4.47 -9.73
N GLN A 493 9.57 -4.49 -9.65
CA GLN A 493 8.66 -4.91 -10.73
C GLN A 493 8.17 -3.73 -11.58
N ASP A 494 8.60 -2.50 -11.30
CA ASP A 494 8.23 -1.35 -12.12
C ASP A 494 9.02 -1.30 -13.45
N ALA A 495 8.39 -1.80 -14.51
CA ALA A 495 8.96 -1.81 -15.85
C ALA A 495 9.33 -0.40 -16.36
N PHE A 496 8.61 0.64 -15.93
CA PHE A 496 8.84 2.01 -16.40
C PHE A 496 10.17 2.56 -15.87
N SER A 497 10.49 2.36 -14.58
CA SER A 497 11.78 2.77 -14.01
C SER A 497 12.95 2.02 -14.63
N TRP A 498 12.81 0.73 -14.96
CA TRP A 498 13.83 0.00 -15.72
C TRP A 498 14.04 0.55 -17.13
N HIS A 499 12.96 0.86 -17.84
CA HIS A 499 13.04 1.43 -19.19
C HIS A 499 13.73 2.80 -19.20
N THR A 500 13.28 3.71 -18.34
CA THR A 500 13.81 5.08 -18.26
C THR A 500 15.25 5.13 -17.71
N LYS A 501 15.64 4.18 -16.84
CA LYS A 501 17.05 3.94 -16.50
C LYS A 501 17.86 3.55 -17.74
N GLY A 502 17.31 2.70 -18.59
CA GLY A 502 17.92 2.32 -19.87
C GLY A 502 18.17 3.52 -20.77
N ASP A 503 17.19 4.42 -20.91
CA ASP A 503 17.32 5.64 -21.72
C ASP A 503 18.46 6.53 -21.19
N ALA A 504 18.51 6.76 -19.86
CA ALA A 504 19.56 7.56 -19.24
C ALA A 504 20.96 6.94 -19.42
N LEU A 505 21.08 5.61 -19.36
CA LEU A 505 22.33 4.90 -19.58
C LEU A 505 22.77 4.94 -21.05
N ASP A 506 21.82 4.89 -21.99
CA ASP A 506 22.12 5.00 -23.43
C ASP A 506 22.66 6.38 -23.80
N GLU A 507 22.03 7.45 -23.27
CA GLU A 507 22.49 8.83 -23.43
C GLU A 507 23.87 9.06 -22.79
N GLN A 508 24.18 8.33 -21.70
CA GLN A 508 25.51 8.32 -21.10
C GLN A 508 26.57 7.57 -21.94
N GLY A 509 26.16 6.83 -22.98
CA GLY A 509 27.03 5.96 -23.77
C GLY A 509 27.30 4.59 -23.14
N LYS A 510 26.64 4.24 -22.03
CA LYS A 510 26.73 2.92 -21.37
C LYS A 510 25.77 1.92 -22.03
N HIS A 511 25.98 1.69 -23.32
CA HIS A 511 25.05 0.94 -24.17
C HIS A 511 24.77 -0.50 -23.68
N ASP A 512 25.75 -1.22 -23.15
CA ASP A 512 25.53 -2.59 -22.65
C ASP A 512 24.69 -2.62 -21.36
N ASP A 513 24.85 -1.63 -20.48
CA ASP A 513 24.02 -1.51 -19.26
C ASP A 513 22.60 -1.05 -19.62
N ALA A 514 22.46 -0.16 -20.62
CA ALA A 514 21.17 0.25 -21.15
C ALA A 514 20.38 -0.95 -21.70
N ILE A 515 21.03 -1.82 -22.49
CA ILE A 515 20.42 -3.05 -23.00
C ILE A 515 19.94 -3.96 -21.87
N GLN A 516 20.73 -4.13 -20.79
CA GLN A 516 20.31 -4.93 -19.64
C GLN A 516 19.09 -4.34 -18.93
N ALA A 517 19.03 -3.01 -18.79
CA ALA A 517 17.88 -2.33 -18.21
C ALA A 517 16.63 -2.48 -19.08
N TYR A 518 16.75 -2.35 -20.41
CA TYR A 518 15.66 -2.64 -21.34
C TYR A 518 15.22 -4.09 -21.28
N ASP A 519 16.15 -5.05 -21.17
CA ASP A 519 15.81 -6.47 -21.02
C ASP A 519 14.97 -6.74 -19.77
N LYS A 520 15.29 -6.09 -18.65
CA LYS A 520 14.45 -6.14 -17.45
C LYS A 520 13.09 -5.48 -17.65
N ALA A 521 13.04 -4.32 -18.29
CA ALA A 521 11.77 -3.66 -18.60
C ALA A 521 10.85 -4.54 -19.47
N MET A 522 11.42 -5.23 -20.47
CA MET A 522 10.70 -6.13 -21.37
C MET A 522 10.29 -7.45 -20.70
N GLU A 523 11.09 -7.97 -19.76
CA GLU A 523 10.70 -9.13 -18.95
C GLU A 523 9.44 -8.82 -18.12
N LEU A 524 9.40 -7.63 -17.52
CA LEU A 524 8.30 -7.14 -16.69
C LEU A 524 7.07 -6.72 -17.51
N ASN A 525 7.29 -6.11 -18.68
CA ASN A 525 6.22 -5.72 -19.60
C ASN A 525 6.57 -6.08 -21.07
N PRO A 526 6.31 -7.33 -21.49
CA PRO A 526 6.67 -7.81 -22.83
C PRO A 526 5.95 -7.10 -23.98
N LYS A 527 4.85 -6.40 -23.69
CA LYS A 527 4.01 -5.72 -24.70
C LYS A 527 4.40 -4.27 -24.93
N ASN A 528 5.46 -3.77 -24.28
CA ASN A 528 5.92 -2.40 -24.45
C ASN A 528 6.77 -2.25 -25.71
N ALA A 529 6.20 -1.77 -26.81
CA ALA A 529 6.92 -1.56 -28.07
C ALA A 529 8.11 -0.58 -27.93
N TYR A 530 8.03 0.41 -27.04
CA TYR A 530 9.08 1.41 -26.82
C TYR A 530 10.39 0.79 -26.31
N SER A 531 10.33 -0.14 -25.34
CA SER A 531 11.53 -0.78 -24.82
C SER A 531 12.23 -1.66 -25.86
N TRP A 532 11.46 -2.34 -26.72
CA TRP A 532 11.99 -3.09 -27.86
C TRP A 532 12.66 -2.18 -28.89
N ASN A 533 12.03 -1.05 -29.22
CA ASN A 533 12.58 -0.05 -30.13
C ASN A 533 13.89 0.55 -29.60
N ASN A 534 13.91 1.00 -28.34
CA ASN A 534 15.09 1.65 -27.75
C ASN A 534 16.25 0.66 -27.61
N LYS A 535 15.98 -0.60 -27.26
CA LYS A 535 16.99 -1.67 -27.33
C LYS A 535 17.53 -1.85 -28.75
N GLY A 536 16.65 -1.88 -29.76
CA GLY A 536 17.04 -1.98 -31.17
C GLY A 536 17.92 -0.82 -31.60
N TYR A 537 17.53 0.40 -31.26
CA TYR A 537 18.28 1.63 -31.53
C TYR A 537 19.68 1.61 -30.88
N THR A 538 19.78 1.24 -29.60
CA THR A 538 21.07 1.08 -28.91
C THR A 538 21.93 0.01 -29.57
N LEU A 539 21.35 -1.12 -30.00
CA LEU A 539 22.08 -2.17 -30.73
C LEU A 539 22.57 -1.69 -32.10
N THR A 540 21.82 -0.82 -32.79
CA THR A 540 22.24 -0.16 -34.04
C THR A 540 23.45 0.74 -33.81
N LYS A 541 23.47 1.55 -32.74
CA LYS A 541 24.65 2.36 -32.34
C LYS A 541 25.89 1.50 -32.12
N GLN A 542 25.71 0.28 -31.61
CA GLN A 542 26.80 -0.69 -31.42
C GLN A 542 27.18 -1.48 -32.69
N GLY A 543 26.52 -1.26 -33.83
CA GLY A 543 26.73 -2.00 -35.07
C GLY A 543 26.25 -3.45 -35.04
N LYS A 544 25.44 -3.84 -34.04
CA LYS A 544 24.89 -5.20 -33.88
C LYS A 544 23.59 -5.36 -34.69
N TYR A 545 23.68 -5.15 -36.01
CA TYR A 545 22.52 -4.96 -36.89
C TYR A 545 21.52 -6.12 -36.89
N GLU A 546 21.95 -7.38 -36.88
CA GLU A 546 21.02 -8.52 -36.89
C GLU A 546 20.15 -8.56 -35.62
N LYS A 547 20.74 -8.30 -34.46
CA LYS A 547 20.02 -8.24 -33.18
C LYS A 547 19.13 -7.00 -33.10
N ALA A 548 19.58 -5.88 -33.66
CA ALA A 548 18.80 -4.65 -33.73
C ALA A 548 17.52 -4.86 -34.55
N ILE A 549 17.63 -5.49 -35.73
CA ILE A 549 16.47 -5.83 -36.58
C ILE A 549 15.47 -6.71 -35.82
N GLN A 550 15.92 -7.75 -35.10
CA GLN A 550 15.02 -8.60 -34.32
C GLN A 550 14.23 -7.82 -33.26
N ALA A 551 14.89 -6.90 -32.55
CA ALA A 551 14.24 -6.07 -31.55
C ALA A 551 13.24 -5.08 -32.18
N ILE A 552 13.63 -4.43 -33.27
CA ILE A 552 12.78 -3.50 -34.02
C ILE A 552 11.56 -4.21 -34.64
N ASP A 553 11.75 -5.39 -35.23
CA ASP A 553 10.65 -6.18 -35.78
C ASP A 553 9.64 -6.56 -34.70
N LYS A 554 10.12 -6.83 -33.47
CA LYS A 554 9.22 -7.07 -32.34
C LYS A 554 8.46 -5.81 -31.92
N ALA A 555 9.10 -4.63 -31.95
CA ALA A 555 8.42 -3.37 -31.70
C ALA A 555 7.31 -3.11 -32.74
N ILE A 556 7.58 -3.35 -34.03
CA ILE A 556 6.61 -3.22 -35.13
C ILE A 556 5.47 -4.24 -35.00
N GLU A 557 5.75 -5.48 -34.59
CA GLU A 557 4.71 -6.50 -34.35
C GLU A 557 3.76 -6.08 -33.22
N LEU A 558 4.29 -5.45 -32.17
CA LEU A 558 3.52 -4.98 -31.03
C LEU A 558 2.70 -3.72 -31.35
N ASP A 559 3.27 -2.80 -32.13
CA ASP A 559 2.57 -1.61 -32.63
C ASP A 559 3.04 -1.23 -34.04
N ALA A 560 2.24 -1.60 -35.03
CA ALA A 560 2.55 -1.32 -36.44
C ALA A 560 2.39 0.16 -36.83
N ASN A 561 1.74 0.96 -35.98
CA ASN A 561 1.55 2.40 -36.19
C ASN A 561 2.59 3.25 -35.45
N PHE A 562 3.49 2.62 -34.69
CA PHE A 562 4.62 3.31 -34.09
C PHE A 562 5.66 3.61 -35.17
N ALA A 563 5.93 4.90 -35.46
CA ALA A 563 6.77 5.33 -36.57
C ALA A 563 8.27 5.07 -36.33
N ASP A 564 8.78 5.30 -35.12
CA ASP A 564 10.23 5.24 -34.82
C ASP A 564 10.89 3.90 -35.19
N PRO A 565 10.30 2.71 -34.91
CA PRO A 565 10.86 1.44 -35.33
C PRO A 565 11.08 1.33 -36.84
N TRP A 566 10.19 1.91 -37.66
CA TRP A 566 10.34 1.92 -39.11
C TRP A 566 11.51 2.81 -39.54
N SER A 567 11.64 4.00 -38.95
CA SER A 567 12.78 4.90 -39.19
C SER A 567 14.10 4.25 -38.77
N ASN A 568 14.14 3.62 -37.58
CA ASN A 568 15.30 2.90 -37.07
C ASN A 568 15.68 1.68 -37.93
N LYS A 569 14.68 1.01 -38.51
CA LYS A 569 14.94 -0.06 -39.49
C LYS A 569 15.56 0.49 -40.77
N GLY A 570 15.08 1.64 -41.24
CA GLY A 570 15.69 2.39 -42.34
C GLY A 570 17.17 2.73 -42.07
N ASP A 571 17.50 3.20 -40.87
CA ASP A 571 18.89 3.51 -40.48
C ASP A 571 19.80 2.29 -40.59
N ILE A 572 19.32 1.13 -40.14
CA ILE A 572 20.08 -0.13 -40.22
C ILE A 572 20.32 -0.52 -41.68
N PHE A 573 19.29 -0.50 -42.52
CA PHE A 573 19.42 -0.90 -43.92
C PHE A 573 20.27 0.10 -44.73
N SER A 574 20.18 1.38 -44.41
CA SER A 574 21.04 2.42 -45.00
C SER A 574 22.51 2.18 -44.61
N SER A 575 22.78 1.85 -43.34
CA SER A 575 24.13 1.49 -42.86
C SER A 575 24.67 0.21 -43.52
N LEU A 576 23.80 -0.72 -43.91
CA LEU A 576 24.14 -1.93 -44.65
C LEU A 576 24.27 -1.72 -46.17
N GLY A 577 24.08 -0.49 -46.67
CA GLY A 577 24.14 -0.15 -48.10
C GLY A 577 22.92 -0.62 -48.91
N LYS A 578 21.86 -1.07 -48.26
CA LYS A 578 20.60 -1.49 -48.88
C LYS A 578 19.65 -0.30 -48.99
N TYR A 579 20.01 0.66 -49.84
CA TYR A 579 19.35 1.96 -49.87
C TYR A 579 17.88 1.92 -50.31
N ASP A 580 17.50 1.07 -51.27
CA ASP A 580 16.10 0.92 -51.71
C ASP A 580 15.17 0.43 -50.58
N ASP A 581 15.62 -0.59 -49.83
CA ASP A 581 14.91 -1.10 -48.66
C ASP A 581 14.82 -0.02 -47.57
N ALA A 582 15.91 0.70 -47.32
CA ALA A 582 15.95 1.77 -46.33
C ALA A 582 14.96 2.89 -46.65
N ILE A 583 14.90 3.33 -47.92
CA ILE A 583 13.94 4.32 -48.40
C ILE A 583 12.50 3.83 -48.18
N SER A 584 12.22 2.57 -48.49
CA SER A 584 10.89 1.98 -48.27
C SER A 584 10.48 1.99 -46.79
N PHE A 585 11.41 1.74 -45.87
CA PHE A 585 11.14 1.82 -44.43
C PHE A 585 10.96 3.27 -43.94
N TYR A 586 11.76 4.22 -44.45
CA TYR A 586 11.56 5.64 -44.14
C TYR A 586 10.21 6.15 -44.69
N ASP A 587 9.81 5.72 -45.88
CA ASP A 587 8.49 6.04 -46.43
C ASP A 587 7.37 5.56 -45.52
N ARG A 588 7.50 4.33 -44.99
CA ARG A 588 6.52 3.83 -44.04
C ARG A 588 6.49 4.64 -42.73
N ALA A 589 7.65 5.07 -42.23
CA ALA A 589 7.73 5.94 -41.06
C ALA A 589 7.08 7.32 -41.32
N ILE A 590 7.35 7.92 -42.49
CA ILE A 590 6.79 9.21 -42.91
C ILE A 590 5.28 9.13 -43.16
N GLU A 591 4.76 8.02 -43.68
CA GLU A 591 3.32 7.79 -43.81
C GLU A 591 2.62 7.83 -42.43
N LEU A 592 3.29 7.34 -41.39
CA LEU A 592 2.79 7.28 -40.02
C LEU A 592 2.96 8.62 -39.29
N ASP A 593 4.11 9.29 -39.49
CA ASP A 593 4.39 10.62 -38.98
C ASP A 593 4.99 11.53 -40.08
N PRO A 594 4.13 12.27 -40.82
CA PRO A 594 4.58 13.15 -41.90
C PRO A 594 5.40 14.36 -41.45
N GLU A 595 5.37 14.69 -40.16
CA GLU A 595 6.00 15.88 -39.57
C GLU A 595 7.36 15.56 -38.93
N ASP A 596 7.80 14.28 -38.93
CA ASP A 596 9.14 13.91 -38.49
C ASP A 596 10.21 14.38 -39.49
N ALA A 597 10.69 15.60 -39.23
CA ALA A 597 11.72 16.27 -40.02
C ALA A 597 13.03 15.45 -40.10
N ARG A 598 13.37 14.69 -39.05
CA ARG A 598 14.60 13.88 -38.99
C ARG A 598 14.51 12.69 -39.96
N THR A 599 13.37 12.01 -40.02
CA THR A 599 13.18 10.91 -40.96
C THR A 599 13.18 11.38 -42.42
N TRP A 600 12.60 12.55 -42.72
CA TRP A 600 12.75 13.17 -44.03
C TRP A 600 14.23 13.42 -44.41
N ASN A 601 15.03 13.93 -43.46
CA ASN A 601 16.45 14.17 -43.69
C ASN A 601 17.24 12.86 -43.89
N LYS A 602 16.94 11.81 -43.12
CA LYS A 602 17.52 10.46 -43.28
C LYS A 602 17.20 9.85 -44.65
N LYS A 603 15.95 9.99 -45.11
CA LYS A 603 15.52 9.58 -46.45
C LYS A 603 16.29 10.35 -47.53
N GLY A 604 16.38 11.67 -47.42
CA GLY A 604 17.14 12.52 -48.36
C GLY A 604 18.62 12.12 -48.45
N SER A 605 19.26 11.88 -47.31
CA SER A 605 20.65 11.42 -47.24
C SER A 605 20.85 10.06 -47.92
N THR A 606 19.88 9.16 -47.76
CA THR A 606 19.90 7.83 -48.37
C THR A 606 19.66 7.90 -49.88
N LEU A 607 18.70 8.72 -50.34
CA LEU A 607 18.45 8.98 -51.78
C LEU A 607 19.66 9.59 -52.47
N LYS A 608 20.33 10.54 -51.81
CA LYS A 608 21.58 11.14 -52.30
C LYS A 608 22.67 10.08 -52.46
N SER A 609 22.78 9.16 -51.50
CA SER A 609 23.73 8.03 -51.54
C SER A 609 23.43 7.04 -52.67
N LEU A 610 22.15 6.89 -53.04
CA LEU A 610 21.69 6.08 -54.18
C LEU A 610 21.81 6.81 -55.54
N GLY A 611 22.09 8.12 -55.54
CA GLY A 611 22.23 8.95 -56.75
C GLY A 611 20.93 9.62 -57.23
N HIS A 612 19.85 9.51 -56.47
CA HIS A 612 18.55 10.15 -56.75
C HIS A 612 18.55 11.60 -56.22
N LEU A 613 19.29 12.48 -56.90
CA LEU A 613 19.54 13.83 -56.42
C LEU A 613 18.28 14.72 -56.33
N GLU A 614 17.37 14.63 -57.31
CA GLU A 614 16.12 15.41 -57.31
C GLU A 614 15.20 15.02 -56.15
N ASP A 615 14.99 13.72 -55.94
CA ASP A 615 14.18 13.20 -54.83
C ASP A 615 14.81 13.52 -53.47
N ALA A 616 16.15 13.49 -53.40
CA ALA A 616 16.88 13.86 -52.18
C ALA A 616 16.69 15.34 -51.83
N GLU A 617 16.80 16.24 -52.81
CA GLU A 617 16.55 17.68 -52.60
C GLU A 617 15.12 17.95 -52.14
N ALA A 618 14.13 17.23 -52.69
CA ALA A 618 12.74 17.33 -52.26
C ALA A 618 12.58 16.89 -50.79
N ALA A 619 13.19 15.78 -50.39
CA ALA A 619 13.15 15.28 -49.01
C ALA A 619 13.84 16.25 -48.04
N PHE A 620 15.02 16.79 -48.39
CA PHE A 620 15.71 17.80 -47.58
C PHE A 620 14.92 19.11 -47.47
N ALA A 621 14.29 19.56 -48.56
CA ALA A 621 13.43 20.73 -48.53
C ALA A 621 12.24 20.53 -47.57
N LYS A 622 11.63 19.34 -47.58
CA LYS A 622 10.56 19.00 -46.64
C LYS A 622 11.07 18.99 -45.19
N ALA A 623 12.22 18.38 -44.91
CA ALA A 623 12.83 18.40 -43.57
C ALA A 623 13.09 19.83 -43.07
N ARG A 624 13.68 20.71 -43.90
CA ARG A 624 13.91 22.12 -43.53
C ARG A 624 12.62 22.89 -43.28
N ASN A 625 11.58 22.65 -44.09
CA ASN A 625 10.26 23.28 -43.88
C ASN A 625 9.62 22.85 -42.55
N LEU A 626 9.98 21.67 -42.04
CA LEU A 626 9.56 21.15 -40.74
C LEU A 626 10.49 21.59 -39.59
N GLY A 627 11.46 22.47 -39.85
CA GLY A 627 12.36 23.02 -38.82
C GLY A 627 13.59 22.16 -38.52
N TYR A 628 13.97 21.23 -39.40
CA TYR A 628 15.25 20.54 -39.25
C TYR A 628 16.41 21.50 -39.50
N GLU A 629 17.19 21.77 -38.45
CA GLU A 629 18.47 22.49 -38.51
C GLU A 629 19.62 21.48 -38.39
N GLU A 630 20.63 21.60 -39.27
CA GLU A 630 21.76 20.66 -39.40
C GLU A 630 22.71 20.63 -38.19
#